data_AF-A0A2T8IA77-F1
#
_entry.id   AF-A0A2T8IA77-F1
#
_cell.length_a   1.000
_cell.length_b   1.000
_cell.length_c   1.000
_cell.angle_alpha   90.00
_cell.angle_beta   90.00
_cell.angle_gamma   90.00
#
_symmetry.space_group_name_H-M   'P 1'
#
loop_
_entity.id
_entity.type
_entity.pdbx_description
1 polymer ?
#
loop_
_entity_poly.entity_id
_entity_poly.type
_entity_poly.pdbx_seq_one_letter_code
_entity_poly.pdbx_strand_id
1 'polypeptide(L)'
;MEWPPAAWAWQEFSSGTGRWEEKVFVRDGEAAGTVGDLLLNPLDYQLEPRWRYAAYWQGAHYIHCSGEFVSRFSMEDGKYKVIKSPIDLAECKSDVRSFLGRSEKGVYFAAIDPMDNLRVWILGSESSDQTGWVPKHQSKLKTYSW
;
A
#
# COMPACT_ATOMS: atom_id res chain seq x y z
N MET A 1 -2.93 -14.32 15.51
CA MET A 1 -3.73 -14.19 14.27
C MET A 1 -2.86 -13.47 13.25
N GLU A 2 -2.70 -14.03 12.05
CA GLU A 2 -1.89 -13.42 11.00
C GLU A 2 -2.53 -12.14 10.44
N TRP A 3 -1.70 -11.22 9.97
CA TRP A 3 -2.12 -9.99 9.30
C TRP A 3 -1.22 -9.69 8.09
N PRO A 4 -1.78 -9.33 6.92
CA PRO A 4 -3.21 -9.34 6.59
C PRO A 4 -3.81 -10.77 6.57
N PRO A 5 -5.14 -10.91 6.72
CA PRO A 5 -5.81 -12.19 6.93
C PRO A 5 -5.69 -13.12 5.72
N ALA A 6 -5.59 -14.43 5.91
CA ALA A 6 -5.42 -15.38 4.79
C ALA A 6 -6.50 -15.27 3.69
N ALA A 7 -7.70 -14.81 4.03
CA ALA A 7 -8.74 -14.45 3.08
C ALA A 7 -9.32 -13.08 3.42
N TRP A 8 -9.62 -12.29 2.39
CA TRP A 8 -10.21 -10.96 2.51
C TRP A 8 -11.48 -10.88 1.67
N ALA A 9 -12.63 -10.76 2.33
CA ALA A 9 -13.91 -10.52 1.66
C ALA A 9 -14.11 -9.02 1.42
N TRP A 10 -14.46 -8.65 0.19
CA TRP A 10 -14.73 -7.28 -0.24
C TRP A 10 -16.04 -7.23 -1.03
N GLN A 11 -16.78 -6.12 -0.92
CA GLN A 11 -18.02 -5.90 -1.68
C GLN A 11 -17.71 -5.16 -2.98
N GLU A 12 -17.93 -5.81 -4.12
CA GLU A 12 -17.73 -5.23 -5.45
C GLU A 12 -19.08 -4.92 -6.10
N PHE A 13 -19.24 -3.72 -6.67
CA PHE A 13 -20.45 -3.39 -7.40
C PHE A 13 -20.36 -3.91 -8.83
N SER A 14 -21.27 -4.81 -9.19
CA SER A 14 -21.42 -5.33 -10.54
C SER A 14 -22.35 -4.43 -11.36
N SER A 15 -21.81 -3.79 -12.40
CA SER A 15 -22.63 -3.01 -13.33
C SER A 15 -23.55 -3.88 -14.19
N GLY A 16 -23.19 -5.15 -14.40
CA GLY A 16 -23.99 -6.10 -15.17
C GLY A 16 -25.24 -6.57 -14.43
N THR A 17 -25.15 -6.77 -13.11
CA THR A 17 -26.29 -7.20 -12.27
C THR A 17 -26.94 -6.05 -11.51
N GLY A 18 -26.27 -4.89 -11.42
CA GLY A 18 -26.71 -3.72 -10.66
C GLY A 18 -26.68 -3.94 -9.14
N ARG A 19 -25.87 -4.89 -8.65
CA ARG A 19 -25.83 -5.31 -7.24
C ARG A 19 -24.41 -5.31 -6.70
N TRP A 20 -24.31 -5.19 -5.38
CA TRP A 20 -23.10 -5.49 -4.65
C TRP A 20 -22.98 -7.01 -4.50
N GLU A 21 -21.84 -7.54 -4.89
CA GLU A 21 -21.52 -8.96 -4.80
C GLU A 21 -20.27 -9.11 -3.93
N GLU A 22 -20.27 -10.15 -3.09
CA GLU A 22 -19.10 -10.47 -2.28
C GLU A 22 -18.04 -11.14 -3.15
N LYS A 23 -16.83 -10.60 -3.10
CA LYS A 23 -15.64 -11.19 -3.72
C LYS A 23 -14.62 -11.48 -2.64
N VAL A 24 -14.15 -12.72 -2.60
CA VAL A 24 -13.14 -13.17 -1.63
C VAL A 24 -11.79 -13.27 -2.33
N PHE A 25 -10.79 -12.60 -1.75
CA PHE A 25 -9.41 -12.68 -2.20
C PHE A 25 -8.59 -13.53 -1.24
N VAL A 26 -7.85 -14.51 -1.76
CA VAL A 26 -6.99 -15.38 -0.94
C VAL A 26 -5.55 -14.86 -1.00
N ARG A 27 -4.87 -14.82 0.15
CA ARG A 27 -3.48 -14.37 0.22
C ARG A 27 -2.57 -15.36 -0.50
N ASP A 28 -1.76 -14.84 -1.42
CA ASP A 28 -0.69 -15.55 -2.10
C ASP A 28 0.66 -15.09 -1.52
N GLY A 29 1.32 -15.98 -0.78
CA GLY A 29 2.54 -15.69 -0.03
C GLY A 29 2.32 -15.45 1.47
N GLU A 30 3.36 -14.98 2.14
CA GLU A 30 3.42 -14.85 3.60
C GLU A 30 2.61 -13.66 4.14
N ALA A 31 2.26 -13.72 5.42
CA ALA A 31 1.65 -12.59 6.13
C ALA A 31 2.70 -11.49 6.33
N ALA A 32 2.26 -10.23 6.44
CA ALA A 32 3.16 -9.13 6.79
C ALA A 32 3.61 -9.22 8.26
N GLY A 33 2.76 -9.79 9.12
CA GLY A 33 2.98 -9.92 10.55
C GLY A 33 1.76 -10.51 11.23
N THR A 34 1.51 -10.09 12.47
CA THR A 34 0.38 -10.53 13.27
C THR A 34 -0.52 -9.36 13.67
N VAL A 35 -1.78 -9.66 14.00
CA VAL A 35 -2.70 -8.68 14.58
C VAL A 35 -2.15 -8.10 15.91
N GLY A 36 -1.31 -8.85 16.63
CA GLY A 36 -0.62 -8.35 17.82
C GLY A 36 0.30 -7.17 17.51
N ASP A 37 1.01 -7.22 16.38
CA ASP A 37 1.93 -6.15 15.97
C ASP A 37 1.18 -4.83 15.68
N LEU A 38 -0.05 -4.94 15.15
CA LEU A 38 -0.97 -3.81 14.99
C LEU A 38 -1.49 -3.28 16.33
N LEU A 39 -1.93 -4.18 17.22
CA LEU A 39 -2.58 -3.83 18.49
C LEU A 39 -1.61 -3.31 19.55
N LEU A 40 -0.31 -3.59 19.45
CA LEU A 40 0.71 -3.09 20.37
C LEU A 40 0.90 -1.57 20.31
N ASN A 41 0.29 -0.85 19.36
CA ASN A 41 0.38 0.61 19.28
C ASN A 41 -0.99 1.29 19.06
N PRO A 42 -1.95 1.21 20.01
CA PRO A 42 -3.30 1.73 19.83
C PRO A 42 -3.38 3.25 19.64
N LEU A 43 -2.40 3.99 20.18
CA LEU A 43 -2.38 5.46 20.15
C LEU A 43 -2.09 6.04 18.75
N ASP A 44 -1.40 5.28 17.89
CA ASP A 44 -1.00 5.72 16.55
C ASP A 44 -2.10 5.54 15.48
N TYR A 45 -3.11 4.71 15.79
CA TYR A 45 -4.25 4.45 14.90
C TYR A 45 -5.44 5.37 15.14
N GLN A 46 -5.48 6.10 16.27
CA GLN A 46 -6.64 6.89 16.68
C GLN A 46 -6.55 8.40 16.39
N LEU A 47 -5.35 8.95 16.17
CA LEU A 47 -5.16 10.40 16.19
C LEU A 47 -5.10 11.08 14.81
N GLU A 48 -4.80 10.35 13.74
CA GLU A 48 -4.92 10.89 12.37
C GLU A 48 -5.47 9.81 11.43
N PRO A 49 -6.34 10.16 10.46
CA PRO A 49 -6.73 9.23 9.41
C PRO A 49 -5.52 8.95 8.52
N ARG A 50 -4.58 8.11 8.98
CA ARG A 50 -3.35 7.75 8.24
C ARG A 50 -3.75 7.40 6.82
N TRP A 51 -3.17 8.14 5.89
CA TRP A 51 -3.73 8.37 4.58
C TRP A 51 -3.86 7.04 3.82
N ARG A 52 -5.11 6.61 3.59
CA ARG A 52 -5.41 5.38 2.87
C ARG A 52 -5.37 5.67 1.38
N TYR A 53 -4.25 5.34 0.75
CA TYR A 53 -4.09 5.50 -0.68
C TYR A 53 -4.34 4.19 -1.41
N ALA A 54 -5.03 4.30 -2.53
CA ALA A 54 -5.24 3.19 -3.44
C ALA A 54 -4.92 3.61 -4.87
N ALA A 55 -4.37 2.68 -5.65
CA ALA A 55 -4.12 2.85 -7.07
C ALA A 55 -4.57 1.60 -7.81
N TYR A 56 -5.24 1.78 -8.95
CA TYR A 56 -5.59 0.68 -9.85
C TYR A 56 -4.63 0.66 -11.04
N TRP A 57 -3.98 -0.48 -11.29
CA TRP A 57 -3.04 -0.63 -12.40
C TRP A 57 -3.06 -2.06 -12.95
N GLN A 58 -3.23 -2.19 -14.27
CA GLN A 58 -3.18 -3.47 -15.00
C GLN A 58 -3.98 -4.60 -14.33
N GLY A 59 -5.27 -4.39 -14.07
CA GLY A 59 -6.13 -5.45 -13.53
C GLY A 59 -6.00 -5.67 -12.01
N ALA A 60 -5.17 -4.90 -11.31
CA ALA A 60 -4.97 -5.05 -9.88
C ALA A 60 -5.17 -3.74 -9.10
N HIS A 61 -5.75 -3.86 -7.91
CA HIS A 61 -5.86 -2.79 -6.91
C HIS A 61 -4.69 -2.87 -5.94
N TYR A 62 -4.00 -1.75 -5.76
CA TYR A 62 -2.92 -1.59 -4.79
C TYR A 62 -3.45 -0.73 -3.68
N ILE A 63 -3.45 -1.24 -2.45
CA ILE A 63 -4.02 -0.57 -1.28
C ILE A 63 -2.93 -0.45 -0.23
N HIS A 64 -2.66 0.78 0.20
CA HIS A 64 -1.73 1.08 1.25
C HIS A 64 -2.47 1.24 2.59
N CYS A 65 -2.16 0.36 3.55
CA CYS A 65 -2.70 0.40 4.90
C CYS A 65 -1.55 0.52 5.90
N SER A 66 -1.52 1.63 6.63
CA SER A 66 -0.66 1.84 7.80
C SER A 66 0.87 1.68 7.63
N GLY A 67 1.41 1.88 6.42
CA GLY A 67 2.85 2.09 6.24
C GLY A 67 3.69 0.83 6.02
N GLU A 68 3.29 -0.32 6.57
CA GLU A 68 4.15 -1.51 6.60
C GLU A 68 4.17 -2.31 5.29
N PHE A 69 3.07 -2.27 4.56
CA PHE A 69 2.93 -3.00 3.32
C PHE A 69 1.88 -2.37 2.41
N VAL A 70 1.96 -2.76 1.13
CA VAL A 70 0.93 -2.52 0.13
C VAL A 70 0.33 -3.86 -0.25
N SER A 71 -0.99 -3.97 -0.14
CA SER A 71 -1.72 -5.14 -0.61
C SER A 71 -2.05 -4.97 -2.08
N ARG A 72 -1.65 -5.93 -2.92
CA ARG A 72 -2.03 -6.01 -4.34
C ARG A 72 -3.11 -7.04 -4.53
N PHE A 73 -4.34 -6.63 -4.81
CA PHE A 73 -5.48 -7.48 -5.11
C PHE A 73 -5.63 -7.64 -6.63
N SER A 74 -5.48 -8.86 -7.12
CA SER A 74 -5.64 -9.19 -8.54
C SER A 74 -7.08 -9.60 -8.80
N MET A 75 -7.73 -8.88 -9.73
CA MET A 75 -9.14 -9.11 -10.04
C MET A 75 -9.37 -10.36 -10.88
N GLU A 76 -8.32 -10.85 -11.54
CA GLU A 76 -8.34 -11.98 -12.48
C GLU A 76 -8.35 -13.34 -11.78
N ASP A 77 -7.45 -13.54 -10.82
CA ASP A 77 -7.24 -14.82 -10.14
C ASP A 77 -7.84 -14.87 -8.73
N GLY A 78 -8.43 -13.76 -8.25
CA GLY A 78 -9.00 -13.68 -6.90
C GLY A 78 -7.95 -13.85 -5.81
N LYS A 79 -6.69 -13.51 -6.10
CA LYS A 79 -5.60 -13.56 -5.12
C LYS A 79 -5.18 -12.16 -4.73
N TYR A 80 -4.54 -12.07 -3.58
CA TYR A 80 -3.84 -10.86 -3.20
C TYR A 80 -2.46 -11.15 -2.63
N LYS A 81 -1.49 -10.28 -2.92
CA LYS A 81 -0.11 -10.38 -2.44
C LYS A 81 0.21 -9.24 -1.50
N VAL A 82 1.10 -9.50 -0.55
CA VAL A 82 1.68 -8.49 0.33
C VAL A 82 3.00 -8.02 -0.26
N ILE A 83 3.12 -6.72 -0.49
CA ILE A 83 4.34 -6.09 -0.96
C ILE A 83 4.91 -5.28 0.21
N LYS A 84 6.11 -5.64 0.67
CA LYS A 84 6.80 -4.89 1.72
C LYS A 84 6.96 -3.43 1.31
N SER A 85 6.63 -2.51 2.21
CA SER A 85 6.81 -1.06 1.98
C SER A 85 8.29 -0.70 1.75
N PRO A 86 8.60 0.33 0.94
CA PRO A 86 9.99 0.80 0.80
C PRO A 86 10.49 1.57 2.03
N ILE A 87 9.58 1.95 2.93
CA ILE A 87 9.88 2.58 4.22
C ILE A 87 9.61 1.57 5.34
N ASP A 88 10.40 1.60 6.41
CA ASP A 88 10.25 0.67 7.52
C ASP A 88 9.17 1.12 8.52
N LEU A 89 8.84 0.23 9.46
CA LEU A 89 7.82 0.48 10.48
C LEU A 89 8.17 1.68 11.39
N ALA A 90 9.44 1.90 11.69
CA ALA A 90 9.85 3.02 12.54
C ALA A 90 9.62 4.35 11.81
N GLU A 91 9.95 4.39 10.52
CA GLU A 91 9.68 5.53 9.65
C GLU A 91 8.17 5.78 9.51
N CYS A 92 7.37 4.73 9.34
CA CYS A 92 5.91 4.82 9.25
C CYS A 92 5.21 5.33 10.52
N LYS A 93 5.86 5.16 11.68
CA LYS A 93 5.38 5.64 12.99
C LYS A 93 5.84 7.05 13.32
N SER A 94 6.69 7.64 12.49
CA SER A 94 7.08 9.04 12.60
C SER A 94 6.13 9.94 11.81
N ASP A 95 6.40 11.24 11.80
CA ASP A 95 5.66 12.27 11.04
C ASP A 95 5.92 12.18 9.50
N VAL A 96 6.29 11.00 8.99
CA VAL A 96 6.49 10.74 7.56
C VAL A 96 5.14 10.52 6.88
N ARG A 97 4.87 11.33 5.86
CA ARG A 97 3.68 11.19 5.02
C ARG A 97 3.97 10.28 3.85
N SER A 98 3.23 9.18 3.74
CA SER A 98 3.34 8.22 2.64
C SER A 98 2.16 8.30 1.69
N PHE A 99 2.42 8.01 0.41
CA PHE A 99 1.50 8.16 -0.71
C PHE A 99 1.61 6.98 -1.66
N LEU A 100 0.48 6.61 -2.26
CA LEU A 100 0.43 5.64 -3.33
C LEU A 100 -0.26 6.24 -4.55
N GLY A 101 0.36 6.11 -5.72
CA GLY A 101 -0.17 6.64 -6.97
C GLY A 101 0.22 5.79 -8.17
N ARG A 102 -0.17 6.22 -9.37
CA ARG A 102 0.16 5.54 -10.62
C ARG A 102 0.52 6.52 -11.74
N SER A 103 1.30 6.04 -12.70
CA SER A 103 1.47 6.67 -14.01
C SER A 103 1.43 5.58 -15.09
N GLU A 104 1.61 5.97 -16.35
CA GLU A 104 1.75 5.03 -17.49
C GLU A 104 2.88 4.01 -17.30
N LYS A 105 3.85 4.32 -16.44
CA LYS A 105 5.01 3.45 -16.17
C LYS A 105 4.76 2.44 -15.04
N GLY A 106 3.70 2.59 -14.25
CA GLY A 106 3.40 1.69 -13.14
C GLY A 106 2.91 2.38 -11.88
N VAL A 107 2.97 1.64 -10.77
CA VAL A 107 2.59 2.09 -9.43
C VAL A 107 3.77 2.73 -8.73
N TYR A 108 3.52 3.83 -8.03
CA TYR A 108 4.52 4.60 -7.32
C TYR A 108 4.18 4.71 -5.84
N PHE A 109 5.21 4.60 -5.02
CA PHE A 109 5.18 4.93 -3.61
C PHE A 109 5.97 6.22 -3.41
N ALA A 110 5.47 7.15 -2.61
CA ALA A 110 6.22 8.33 -2.22
C ALA A 110 6.17 8.52 -0.70
N ALA A 111 7.25 9.03 -0.13
CA ALA A 111 7.36 9.39 1.27
C ALA A 111 7.94 10.80 1.41
N ILE A 112 7.36 11.61 2.29
CA ILE A 112 7.85 12.94 2.64
C ILE A 112 8.10 12.95 4.14
N ASP A 113 9.36 13.14 4.53
CA ASP A 113 9.74 13.23 5.93
C ASP A 113 9.47 14.65 6.52
N PRO A 114 9.62 14.84 7.85
CA PRO A 114 9.39 16.13 8.51
C PRO A 114 10.37 17.22 8.09
N MET A 115 11.48 16.84 7.45
CA MET A 115 12.49 17.75 6.92
C MET A 115 12.23 18.09 5.44
N ASP A 116 11.03 17.79 4.95
CA ASP A 116 10.56 18.00 3.59
C ASP A 116 11.36 17.21 2.53
N ASN A 117 12.01 16.11 2.90
CA ASN A 117 12.67 15.25 1.92
C ASN A 117 11.67 14.30 1.27
N LEU A 118 11.39 14.54 -0.01
CA LEU A 118 10.61 13.64 -0.85
C LEU A 118 11.50 12.50 -1.34
N ARG A 119 11.05 11.27 -1.15
CA ARG A 119 11.56 10.05 -1.78
C ARG A 119 10.44 9.38 -2.58
N VAL A 120 10.76 8.91 -3.78
CA VAL A 120 9.80 8.24 -4.67
C VAL A 120 10.39 6.94 -5.19
N TRP A 121 9.59 5.89 -5.14
CA TRP A 121 9.89 4.56 -5.67
C TRP A 121 8.83 4.17 -6.72
N ILE A 122 9.24 3.38 -7.71
CA ILE A 122 8.31 2.68 -8.60
C ILE A 122 8.30 1.20 -8.23
N LEU A 123 7.15 0.56 -8.35
CA LEU A 123 7.05 -0.88 -8.21
C LEU A 123 7.61 -1.55 -9.48
N GLY A 124 8.56 -2.47 -9.32
CA GLY A 124 9.10 -3.29 -10.40
C GLY A 124 8.00 -4.14 -11.05
N SER A 125 8.09 -4.32 -12.36
CA SER A 125 7.20 -5.19 -13.13
C SER A 125 7.49 -6.66 -12.82
N GLU A 126 6.46 -7.51 -12.81
CA GLU A 126 6.65 -8.97 -12.61
C GLU A 126 7.52 -9.63 -13.70
N SER A 127 7.76 -8.96 -14.84
CA SER A 127 8.64 -9.42 -15.91
C SER A 127 10.12 -9.05 -15.74
N SER A 128 10.48 -8.28 -14.71
CA SER A 128 11.88 -7.92 -14.43
C SER A 128 12.38 -8.68 -13.20
N ASP A 129 13.70 -8.91 -13.14
CA ASP A 129 14.38 -9.51 -11.99
C ASP A 129 14.24 -8.68 -10.70
N GLN A 130 13.59 -7.51 -10.77
CA GLN A 130 13.37 -6.59 -9.66
C GLN A 130 11.99 -6.82 -9.04
N THR A 131 11.90 -7.81 -8.16
CA THR A 131 10.72 -7.99 -7.31
C THR A 131 10.71 -6.95 -6.19
N GLY A 132 9.97 -5.85 -6.34
CA GLY A 132 9.75 -4.87 -5.27
C GLY A 132 9.92 -3.41 -5.69
N TRP A 133 10.16 -2.54 -4.72
CA TRP A 133 10.26 -1.08 -4.92
C TRP A 133 11.64 -0.66 -5.40
N VAL A 134 11.70 0.11 -6.47
CA VAL A 134 12.93 0.64 -7.07
C VAL A 134 12.96 2.15 -6.90
N PRO A 135 14.01 2.73 -6.26
CA PRO A 135 14.14 4.17 -6.12
C PRO A 135 14.13 4.88 -7.48
N LYS A 136 13.39 6.00 -7.58
CA LYS A 136 13.29 6.80 -8.79
C LYS A 136 13.67 8.25 -8.62
N HIS A 137 13.38 8.82 -7.46
CA HIS A 137 13.64 10.24 -7.23
C HIS A 137 13.83 10.51 -5.75
N GLN A 138 14.71 11.47 -5.46
CA GLN A 138 14.88 12.03 -4.13
C GLN A 138 15.17 13.52 -4.26
N SER A 139 14.45 14.34 -3.50
CA SER A 139 14.66 15.79 -3.47
C SER A 139 14.17 16.40 -2.19
N LYS A 140 14.82 17.48 -1.74
CA LYS A 140 14.28 18.35 -0.70
C LYS A 140 13.22 19.27 -1.32
N LEU A 141 11.99 19.20 -0.84
CA LEU A 141 10.93 20.11 -1.27
C LEU A 141 11.28 21.51 -0.78
N LYS A 142 11.17 22.49 -1.68
CA LYS A 142 11.28 23.89 -1.30
C LYS A 142 9.91 24.28 -0.75
N THR A 143 9.76 24.26 0.57
CA THR A 143 8.66 24.96 1.24
C THR A 143 8.89 26.45 1.01
N TYR A 144 8.26 27.01 -0.03
CA TYR A 144 8.12 28.45 -0.12
C TYR A 144 7.33 28.88 1.11
N SER A 145 7.99 29.61 2.01
CA SER A 145 7.32 30.36 3.07
C SER A 145 6.34 31.31 2.40
N TRP A 146 5.05 30.98 2.47
CA TRP A 146 3.97 31.89 2.09
C TRP A 146 3.91 33.06 3.05
#